data_AF-A0A7S1KZL0-F1
#
_entry.id   AF-A0A7S1KZL0-F1
#
_cell.length_a   1.000
_cell.length_b   1.000
_cell.length_c   1.000
_cell.angle_alpha   90.00
_cell.angle_beta   90.00
_cell.angle_gamma   90.00
#
_symmetry.space_group_name_H-M   'P 1'
#
loop_
_entity.id
_entity.type
_entity.pdbx_description
1 polymer ?
#
loop_
_entity_poly.entity_id
_entity_poly.type
_entity_poly.pdbx_seq_one_letter_code
_entity_poly.pdbx_strand_id
1 'polypeptide(L)'
;ELAVPLALEAVAQAEDAVEAVRLEAGDAGWRQKQLETATQFGEEYGDEIQRAMEETQAAADAAQDAIAAARARLDAQIKAARLLPAEQQKVALAELAPVRSRLIEAQKRLNPYKRVRADFEQQLQAKSELESLAGRLAGVELDLEAAAGALDATAASEEDVRSVEATLGPVETALGKVLKALEQRAKGVAGALPEQLAGIRERGLGVQARLEGLRSQARGRRGELAGRSLARLAAREAERAEAWLPRIEEAEAPWAGVEVLPEAQAAPPPPAGGGGGGGGGG
;
A
#
# COMPACT_ATOMS: atom_id res chain seq x y z
N GLU A 1 -11.54 63.46 -21.75
CA GLU A 1 -12.19 62.96 -20.51
C GLU A 1 -11.57 61.63 -20.14
N LEU A 2 -11.21 61.43 -18.86
CA LEU A 2 -10.70 60.13 -18.40
C LEU A 2 -11.83 59.10 -18.55
N ALA A 3 -11.57 57.98 -19.21
CA ALA A 3 -12.55 56.91 -19.37
C ALA A 3 -12.65 56.04 -18.11
N VAL A 4 -12.72 56.66 -16.93
CA VAL A 4 -13.01 56.01 -15.64
C VAL A 4 -14.27 55.13 -15.71
N PRO A 5 -15.36 55.54 -16.39
CA PRO A 5 -16.56 54.70 -16.53
C PRO A 5 -16.28 53.34 -17.17
N LEU A 6 -15.41 53.28 -18.17
CA LEU A 6 -15.07 52.02 -18.86
C LEU A 6 -14.28 51.06 -17.97
N ALA A 7 -13.42 51.59 -17.09
CA ALA A 7 -12.69 50.75 -16.12
C ALA A 7 -13.62 50.26 -15.00
N LEU A 8 -14.56 51.09 -14.56
CA LEU A 8 -15.58 50.70 -13.58
C LEU A 8 -16.49 49.60 -14.11
N GLU A 9 -16.98 49.74 -15.35
CA GLU A 9 -17.81 48.72 -16.00
C GLU A 9 -17.06 47.39 -16.15
N ALA A 10 -15.79 47.43 -16.54
CA ALA A 10 -14.96 46.23 -16.66
C ALA A 10 -14.76 45.52 -15.31
N VAL A 11 -14.54 46.27 -14.23
CA VAL A 11 -14.42 45.70 -12.89
C VAL A 11 -15.75 45.14 -12.41
N ALA A 12 -16.87 45.80 -12.70
CA ALA A 12 -18.20 45.27 -12.37
C ALA A 12 -18.47 43.95 -13.10
N GLN A 13 -18.19 43.87 -14.41
CA GLN A 13 -18.29 42.62 -15.17
C GLN A 13 -17.43 41.50 -14.59
N ALA A 14 -16.20 41.82 -14.14
CA ALA A 14 -15.32 40.85 -13.50
C ALA A 14 -15.87 40.38 -12.14
N GLU A 15 -16.45 41.29 -11.34
CA GLU A 15 -17.10 40.95 -10.06
C GLU A 15 -18.32 40.06 -10.29
N ASP A 16 -19.19 40.41 -11.24
CA ASP A 16 -20.38 39.63 -11.59
C ASP A 16 -20.01 38.21 -12.06
N ALA A 17 -18.96 38.08 -12.86
CA ALA A 17 -18.46 36.77 -13.28
C ALA A 17 -17.94 35.93 -12.10
N VAL A 18 -17.27 36.54 -11.12
CA VAL A 18 -16.82 35.84 -9.91
C VAL A 18 -18.00 35.44 -9.01
N GLU A 19 -19.02 36.28 -8.89
CA GLU A 19 -20.23 35.93 -8.13
C GLU A 19 -21.04 34.83 -8.83
N ALA A 20 -21.08 34.79 -10.17
CA ALA A 20 -21.67 33.69 -10.92
C ALA A 20 -20.98 32.34 -10.60
N VAL A 21 -19.64 32.31 -10.62
CA VAL A 21 -18.86 31.12 -10.20
C VAL A 21 -19.20 30.71 -8.77
N ARG A 22 -19.33 31.67 -7.86
CA ARG A 22 -19.66 31.38 -6.46
C ARG A 22 -21.05 30.77 -6.30
N LEU A 23 -22.03 31.24 -7.07
CA LEU A 23 -23.40 30.72 -7.04
C LEU A 23 -23.47 29.30 -7.62
N GLU A 24 -22.77 29.05 -8.72
CA GLU A 24 -22.73 27.75 -9.40
C GLU A 24 -21.95 26.70 -8.60
N ALA A 25 -20.77 27.08 -8.12
CA ALA A 25 -19.89 26.18 -7.37
C ALA A 25 -20.37 25.92 -5.94
N GLY A 26 -21.29 26.74 -5.42
CA GLY A 26 -21.74 26.70 -4.03
C GLY A 26 -20.65 27.10 -3.02
N ASP A 27 -20.98 26.98 -1.73
CA ASP A 27 -20.02 27.26 -0.67
C ASP A 27 -18.93 26.18 -0.56
N ALA A 28 -17.85 26.49 0.17
CA ALA A 28 -16.72 25.58 0.30
C ALA A 28 -17.08 24.26 0.99
N GLY A 29 -18.01 24.28 1.95
CA GLY A 29 -18.46 23.07 2.65
C GLY A 29 -19.31 22.19 1.76
N TRP A 30 -20.19 22.77 0.94
CA TRP A 30 -20.95 22.05 -0.07
C TRP A 30 -20.02 21.36 -1.06
N ARG A 31 -19.00 22.06 -1.58
CA ARG A 31 -17.99 21.47 -2.49
C ARG A 31 -17.23 20.32 -1.84
N GLN A 32 -16.77 20.52 -0.60
CA GLN A 32 -16.09 19.46 0.15
C GLN A 32 -16.99 18.23 0.30
N LYS A 33 -18.27 18.44 0.62
CA LYS A 33 -19.23 17.34 0.73
C LYS A 33 -19.50 16.64 -0.61
N GLN A 34 -19.54 17.38 -1.72
CA GLN A 34 -19.64 16.79 -3.07
C GLN A 34 -18.40 15.96 -3.42
N LEU A 35 -17.21 16.47 -3.11
CA LEU A 35 -15.94 15.73 -3.23
C LEU A 35 -15.98 14.42 -2.42
N GLU A 36 -16.39 14.48 -1.16
CA GLU A 36 -16.53 13.31 -0.29
C GLU A 36 -17.56 12.32 -0.85
N THR A 37 -18.70 12.81 -1.32
CA THR A 37 -19.78 11.99 -1.90
C THR A 37 -19.31 11.32 -3.19
N ALA A 38 -18.65 12.04 -4.10
CA ALA A 38 -18.05 11.47 -5.31
C ALA A 38 -17.01 10.39 -4.98
N THR A 39 -16.20 10.64 -3.96
CA THR A 39 -15.18 9.70 -3.50
C THR A 39 -15.84 8.46 -2.89
N GLN A 40 -16.99 8.58 -2.24
CA GLN A 40 -17.68 7.45 -1.62
C GLN A 40 -18.52 6.62 -2.60
N PHE A 41 -19.21 7.27 -3.55
CA PHE A 41 -20.22 6.65 -4.41
C PHE A 41 -19.85 6.67 -5.90
N GLY A 42 -18.55 6.75 -6.21
CA GLY A 42 -17.99 7.20 -7.49
C GLY A 42 -18.48 6.59 -8.80
N GLU A 43 -19.24 5.50 -8.81
CA GLU A 43 -19.88 4.98 -10.03
C GLU A 43 -21.30 5.55 -10.26
N GLU A 44 -22.04 5.86 -9.20
CA GLU A 44 -23.45 6.27 -9.31
C GLU A 44 -23.60 7.78 -9.55
N TYR A 45 -22.75 8.59 -8.94
CA TYR A 45 -22.79 10.06 -9.01
C TYR A 45 -21.55 10.67 -9.68
N GLY A 46 -20.63 9.84 -10.20
CA GLY A 46 -19.35 10.29 -10.76
C GLY A 46 -19.53 11.27 -11.91
N ASP A 47 -20.40 10.92 -12.87
CA ASP A 47 -20.61 11.71 -14.10
C ASP A 47 -21.25 13.07 -13.82
N GLU A 48 -22.25 13.12 -12.92
CA GLU A 48 -22.93 14.37 -12.55
C GLU A 48 -21.98 15.33 -11.82
N ILE A 49 -21.20 14.81 -10.89
CA ILE A 49 -20.24 15.63 -10.13
C ILE A 49 -19.10 16.08 -11.03
N GLN A 50 -18.59 15.23 -11.92
CA GLN A 50 -17.57 15.60 -12.90
C GLN A 50 -18.08 16.72 -13.81
N ARG A 51 -19.31 16.61 -14.31
CA ARG A 51 -19.93 17.66 -15.12
C ARG A 51 -20.04 18.99 -14.36
N ALA A 52 -20.51 18.97 -13.12
CA ALA A 52 -20.59 20.18 -12.29
C ALA A 52 -19.21 20.83 -12.05
N MET A 53 -18.16 20.01 -11.92
CA MET A 53 -16.78 20.49 -11.80
C MET A 53 -16.26 21.11 -13.11
N GLU A 54 -16.60 20.53 -14.26
CA GLU A 54 -16.26 21.08 -15.58
C GLU A 54 -16.96 22.41 -15.84
N GLU A 55 -18.26 22.52 -15.50
CA GLU A 55 -19.05 23.75 -15.58
C GLU A 55 -18.46 24.84 -14.65
N THR A 56 -18.15 24.49 -13.40
CA THR A 56 -17.47 25.39 -12.44
C THR A 56 -16.11 25.87 -12.95
N GLN A 57 -15.32 24.99 -13.56
CA GLN A 57 -14.01 25.34 -14.10
C GLN A 57 -14.14 26.30 -15.29
N ALA A 58 -15.07 26.02 -16.20
CA ALA A 58 -15.33 26.89 -17.35
C ALA A 58 -15.77 28.29 -16.89
N ALA A 59 -16.65 28.38 -15.89
CA ALA A 59 -17.05 29.63 -15.29
C ALA A 59 -15.87 30.36 -14.63
N ALA A 60 -15.00 29.62 -13.92
CA ALA A 60 -13.82 30.20 -13.27
C ALA A 60 -12.80 30.75 -14.27
N ASP A 61 -12.62 30.08 -15.41
CA ASP A 61 -11.75 30.55 -16.49
C ASP A 61 -12.33 31.81 -17.16
N ALA A 62 -13.63 31.85 -17.42
CA ALA A 62 -14.31 33.04 -17.93
C ALA A 62 -14.18 34.24 -16.96
N ALA A 63 -14.34 34.01 -15.65
CA ALA A 63 -14.13 35.03 -14.63
C ALA A 63 -12.67 35.50 -14.57
N GLN A 64 -11.71 34.59 -14.75
CA GLN A 64 -10.29 34.94 -14.80
C GLN A 64 -9.95 35.84 -15.99
N ASP A 65 -10.52 35.55 -17.16
CA ASP A 65 -10.36 36.35 -18.37
C ASP A 65 -10.98 37.74 -18.20
N ALA A 66 -12.16 37.83 -17.58
CA ALA A 66 -12.79 39.11 -17.24
C ALA A 66 -11.92 39.95 -16.29
N ILE A 67 -11.33 39.33 -15.26
CA ILE A 67 -10.39 40.01 -14.34
C ILE A 67 -9.14 40.50 -15.10
N ALA A 68 -8.59 39.69 -16.01
CA ALA A 68 -7.42 40.05 -16.79
C ALA A 68 -7.72 41.26 -17.71
N ALA A 69 -8.87 41.25 -18.38
CA ALA A 69 -9.34 42.37 -19.20
C ALA A 69 -9.57 43.64 -18.38
N ALA A 70 -10.21 43.53 -17.21
CA ALA A 70 -10.42 44.66 -16.30
C ALA A 70 -9.10 45.24 -15.78
N ARG A 71 -8.12 44.37 -15.45
CA ARG A 71 -6.78 44.79 -15.01
C ARG A 71 -6.05 45.57 -16.11
N ALA A 72 -6.06 45.06 -17.34
CA ALA A 72 -5.43 45.73 -18.48
C ALA A 72 -6.03 47.13 -18.73
N ARG A 73 -7.36 47.25 -18.67
CA ARG A 73 -8.06 48.54 -18.80
C ARG A 73 -7.71 49.49 -17.65
N LEU A 74 -7.73 49.00 -16.42
CA LEU A 74 -7.39 49.80 -15.24
C LEU A 74 -5.94 50.31 -15.30
N ASP A 75 -4.99 49.46 -15.69
CA ASP A 75 -3.58 49.84 -15.84
C ASP A 75 -3.39 50.89 -16.95
N ALA A 76 -4.15 50.81 -18.04
CA ALA A 76 -4.17 51.85 -19.07
C ALA A 76 -4.69 53.19 -18.53
N GLN A 77 -5.78 53.19 -17.73
CA GLN A 77 -6.30 54.41 -17.10
C GLN A 77 -5.31 55.00 -16.07
N ILE A 78 -4.65 54.15 -15.27
CA ILE A 78 -3.61 54.60 -14.32
C ILE A 78 -2.45 55.26 -15.08
N LYS A 79 -2.01 54.69 -16.20
CA LYS A 79 -0.97 55.28 -17.06
C LYS A 79 -1.42 56.64 -17.62
N ALA A 80 -2.65 56.74 -18.13
CA ALA A 80 -3.19 58.00 -18.64
C ALA A 80 -3.32 59.07 -17.54
N ALA A 81 -3.81 58.70 -16.35
CA ALA A 81 -3.94 59.59 -15.20
C ALA A 81 -2.58 60.17 -14.75
N ARG A 82 -1.48 59.42 -14.93
CA ARG A 82 -0.13 59.88 -14.61
C ARG A 82 0.42 60.97 -15.54
N LEU A 83 -0.20 61.17 -16.72
CA LEU A 83 0.18 62.21 -17.67
C LEU A 83 -0.54 63.54 -17.42
N LEU A 84 -1.47 63.59 -16.46
CA LEU A 84 -2.24 64.78 -16.12
C LEU A 84 -1.45 65.76 -15.24
N PRO A 85 -1.84 67.05 -15.19
CA PRO A 85 -1.30 68.00 -14.22
C PRO A 85 -1.47 67.51 -12.77
N ALA A 86 -0.55 67.89 -11.87
CA ALA A 86 -0.42 67.33 -10.52
C ALA A 86 -1.74 67.26 -9.72
N GLU A 87 -2.53 68.33 -9.73
CA GLU A 87 -3.83 68.37 -9.02
C GLU A 87 -4.83 67.36 -9.61
N GLN A 88 -4.94 67.30 -10.94
CA GLN A 88 -5.85 66.36 -11.63
C GLN A 88 -5.36 64.91 -11.52
N GLN A 89 -4.06 64.69 -11.60
CA GLN A 89 -3.42 63.40 -11.39
C GLN A 89 -3.76 62.83 -10.01
N LYS A 90 -3.64 63.65 -8.95
CA LYS A 90 -3.93 63.23 -7.57
C LYS A 90 -5.39 62.81 -7.42
N VAL A 91 -6.32 63.58 -7.96
CA VAL A 91 -7.76 63.26 -7.94
C VAL A 91 -8.03 61.96 -8.71
N ALA A 92 -7.56 61.84 -9.95
CA ALA A 92 -7.78 60.66 -10.79
C ALA A 92 -7.19 59.38 -10.18
N LEU A 93 -5.99 59.45 -9.59
CA LEU A 93 -5.39 58.29 -8.93
C LEU A 93 -6.14 57.91 -7.64
N ALA A 94 -6.67 58.89 -6.90
CA ALA A 94 -7.50 58.63 -5.72
C ALA A 94 -8.82 57.93 -6.11
N GLU A 95 -9.43 58.28 -7.24
CA GLU A 95 -10.63 57.62 -7.75
C GLU A 95 -10.36 56.20 -8.27
N LEU A 96 -9.20 55.94 -8.89
CA LEU A 96 -8.84 54.61 -9.40
C LEU A 96 -8.38 53.63 -8.30
N ALA A 97 -7.94 54.14 -7.14
CA ALA A 97 -7.49 53.32 -6.01
C ALA A 97 -8.56 52.32 -5.49
N PRO A 98 -9.81 52.72 -5.18
CA PRO A 98 -10.84 51.78 -4.74
C PRO A 98 -11.21 50.75 -5.82
N VAL A 99 -11.19 51.14 -7.10
CA VAL A 99 -11.45 50.25 -8.24
C VAL A 99 -10.39 49.15 -8.33
N ARG A 100 -9.12 49.50 -8.10
CA ARG A 100 -8.02 48.54 -8.01
C ARG A 100 -8.19 47.57 -6.85
N SER A 101 -8.57 48.07 -5.67
CA SER A 101 -8.81 47.24 -4.49
C SER A 101 -9.94 46.24 -4.73
N ARG A 102 -11.05 46.67 -5.32
CA ARG A 102 -12.17 45.81 -5.73
C ARG A 102 -11.74 44.66 -6.64
N LEU A 103 -10.97 44.95 -7.68
CA LEU A 103 -10.45 43.93 -8.60
C LEU A 103 -9.51 42.92 -7.91
N ILE A 104 -8.70 43.38 -6.95
CA ILE A 104 -7.85 42.49 -6.14
C ILE A 104 -8.71 41.57 -5.27
N GLU A 105 -9.77 42.09 -4.64
CA GLU A 105 -10.69 41.28 -3.85
C GLU A 105 -11.46 40.27 -4.71
N ALA A 106 -11.90 40.65 -5.92
CA ALA A 106 -12.50 39.72 -6.87
C ALA A 106 -11.55 38.56 -7.23
N GLN A 107 -10.29 38.86 -7.53
CA GLN A 107 -9.28 37.82 -7.77
C GLN A 107 -9.06 36.92 -6.55
N LYS A 108 -9.01 37.48 -5.34
CA LYS A 108 -8.89 36.68 -4.11
C LYS A 108 -10.06 35.73 -3.93
N ARG A 109 -11.28 36.18 -4.22
CA ARG A 109 -12.50 35.35 -4.19
C ARG A 109 -12.50 34.25 -5.25
N LEU A 110 -11.93 34.50 -6.43
CA LEU A 110 -11.84 33.50 -7.51
C LEU A 110 -10.81 32.39 -7.23
N ASN A 111 -9.70 32.72 -6.57
CA ASN A 111 -8.55 31.81 -6.40
C ASN A 111 -8.88 30.40 -5.86
N PRO A 112 -9.78 30.23 -4.87
CA PRO A 112 -10.18 28.90 -4.40
C PRO A 112 -10.86 28.05 -5.47
N TYR A 113 -11.64 28.64 -6.38
CA TYR A 113 -12.41 27.92 -7.41
C TYR A 113 -11.50 27.34 -8.48
N LYS A 114 -10.41 28.04 -8.81
CA LYS A 114 -9.41 27.58 -9.79
C LYS A 114 -8.64 26.33 -9.37
N ARG A 115 -8.65 26.01 -8.07
CA ARG A 115 -7.95 24.82 -7.54
C ARG A 115 -8.87 23.62 -7.39
N VAL A 116 -10.19 23.82 -7.35
CA VAL A 116 -11.17 22.76 -7.05
C VAL A 116 -11.01 21.58 -8.00
N ARG A 117 -10.90 21.84 -9.30
CA ARG A 117 -10.75 20.77 -10.29
C ARG A 117 -9.46 19.97 -10.08
N ALA A 118 -8.33 20.67 -9.91
CA ALA A 118 -7.04 20.01 -9.68
C ALA A 118 -7.05 19.20 -8.37
N ASP A 119 -7.65 19.75 -7.31
CA ASP A 119 -7.79 19.08 -6.03
C ASP A 119 -8.72 17.85 -6.14
N PHE A 120 -9.80 17.94 -6.92
CA PHE A 120 -10.73 16.82 -7.21
C PHE A 120 -10.03 15.70 -8.00
N GLU A 121 -9.36 16.04 -9.10
CA GLU A 121 -8.60 15.09 -9.92
C GLU A 121 -7.51 14.40 -9.08
N GLN A 122 -6.81 15.15 -8.22
CA GLN A 122 -5.83 14.59 -7.29
C GLN A 122 -6.47 13.62 -6.28
N GLN A 123 -7.64 13.95 -5.74
CA GLN A 123 -8.36 13.06 -4.82
C GLN A 123 -8.87 11.79 -5.50
N LEU A 124 -9.41 11.89 -6.72
CA LEU A 124 -9.83 10.73 -7.51
C LEU A 124 -8.64 9.82 -7.84
N GLN A 125 -7.52 10.38 -8.26
CA GLN A 125 -6.31 9.61 -8.52
C GLN A 125 -5.82 8.91 -7.25
N ALA A 126 -5.79 9.62 -6.11
CA ALA A 126 -5.39 9.03 -4.84
C ALA A 126 -6.36 7.91 -4.40
N LYS A 127 -7.66 8.07 -4.61
CA LYS A 127 -8.67 7.04 -4.34
C LYS A 127 -8.43 5.79 -5.20
N SER A 128 -8.28 5.95 -6.51
CA SER A 128 -8.03 4.83 -7.43
C SER A 128 -6.76 4.06 -7.05
N GLU A 129 -5.70 4.76 -6.65
CA GLU A 129 -4.47 4.14 -6.15
C GLU A 129 -4.69 3.37 -4.84
N LEU A 130 -5.50 3.91 -3.92
CA LEU A 130 -5.85 3.21 -2.68
C LEU A 130 -6.69 1.96 -2.95
N GLU A 131 -7.65 2.00 -3.88
CA GLU A 131 -8.43 0.85 -4.32
C GLU A 131 -7.53 -0.23 -4.95
N SER A 132 -6.57 0.19 -5.80
CA SER A 132 -5.57 -0.71 -6.37
C SER A 132 -4.72 -1.38 -5.28
N LEU A 133 -4.27 -0.62 -4.28
CA LEU A 133 -3.53 -1.16 -3.13
C LEU A 133 -4.38 -2.10 -2.27
N ALA A 134 -5.66 -1.77 -2.05
CA ALA A 134 -6.59 -2.61 -1.33
C ALA A 134 -6.85 -3.94 -2.07
N GLY A 135 -7.00 -3.90 -3.40
CA GLY A 135 -7.14 -5.11 -4.22
C GLY A 135 -5.89 -5.98 -4.19
N ARG A 136 -4.69 -5.38 -4.24
CA ARG A 136 -3.42 -6.11 -4.05
C ARG A 136 -3.31 -6.74 -2.67
N LEU A 137 -3.73 -6.02 -1.62
CA LEU A 137 -3.77 -6.57 -0.27
C LEU A 137 -4.73 -7.75 -0.17
N ALA A 138 -5.92 -7.67 -0.79
CA ALA A 138 -6.86 -8.78 -0.85
C ALA A 138 -6.27 -10.01 -1.56
N GLY A 139 -5.48 -9.83 -2.62
CA GLY A 139 -4.75 -10.94 -3.24
C GLY A 139 -3.76 -11.61 -2.28
N VAL A 140 -3.01 -10.82 -1.51
CA VAL A 140 -2.11 -11.33 -0.46
C VAL A 140 -2.87 -12.07 0.64
N GLU A 141 -4.04 -11.57 1.04
CA GLU A 141 -4.93 -12.22 2.02
C GLU A 141 -5.38 -13.61 1.52
N LEU A 142 -5.80 -13.71 0.26
CA LEU A 142 -6.23 -14.97 -0.36
C LEU A 142 -5.08 -15.99 -0.47
N ASP A 143 -3.89 -15.56 -0.91
CA ASP A 143 -2.72 -16.43 -0.99
C ASP A 143 -2.33 -16.97 0.40
N LEU A 144 -2.42 -16.11 1.42
CA LEU A 144 -2.15 -16.50 2.81
C LEU A 144 -3.20 -17.48 3.35
N GLU A 145 -4.47 -17.29 3.01
CA GLU A 145 -5.56 -18.20 3.39
C GLU A 145 -5.44 -19.56 2.72
N ALA A 146 -5.07 -19.61 1.44
CA ALA A 146 -4.77 -20.86 0.75
C ALA A 146 -3.60 -21.60 1.40
N ALA A 147 -2.53 -20.88 1.76
CA ALA A 147 -1.38 -21.45 2.47
C ALA A 147 -1.75 -21.98 3.87
N ALA A 148 -2.60 -21.25 4.61
CA ALA A 148 -3.11 -21.69 5.91
C ALA A 148 -3.96 -22.97 5.77
N GLY A 149 -4.89 -22.99 4.82
CA GLY A 149 -5.73 -24.16 4.56
C GLY A 149 -4.95 -25.41 4.17
N ALA A 150 -3.88 -25.25 3.38
CA ALA A 150 -2.98 -26.36 3.04
C ALA A 150 -2.24 -26.92 4.27
N LEU A 151 -1.87 -26.06 5.23
CA LEU A 151 -1.17 -26.47 6.45
C LEU A 151 -2.09 -27.12 7.48
N ASP A 152 -3.34 -26.67 7.58
CA ASP A 152 -4.34 -27.17 8.54
C ASP A 152 -4.94 -28.52 8.14
N ALA A 153 -4.70 -28.99 6.91
CA ALA A 153 -5.10 -30.33 6.49
C ALA A 153 -4.54 -31.38 7.46
N THR A 154 -5.42 -32.21 8.04
CA THR A 154 -5.12 -33.17 9.13
C THR A 154 -4.02 -34.18 8.81
N ALA A 155 -3.67 -34.32 7.53
CA ALA A 155 -2.61 -35.19 7.03
C ALA A 155 -1.56 -34.43 6.20
N ALA A 156 -1.27 -33.16 6.52
CA ALA A 156 -0.24 -32.39 5.83
C ALA A 156 1.08 -33.18 5.79
N SER A 157 1.55 -33.46 4.59
CA SER A 157 2.79 -34.17 4.33
C SER A 157 4.00 -33.24 4.44
N GLU A 158 5.21 -33.80 4.45
CA GLU A 158 6.44 -32.99 4.43
C GLU A 158 6.52 -32.11 3.16
N GLU A 159 5.96 -32.61 2.05
CA GLU A 159 5.88 -31.89 0.79
C GLU A 159 4.90 -30.72 0.87
N ASP A 160 3.74 -30.90 1.49
CA ASP A 160 2.75 -29.83 1.71
C ASP A 160 3.35 -28.72 2.58
N VAL A 161 4.01 -29.08 3.68
CA VAL A 161 4.66 -28.10 4.56
C VAL A 161 5.77 -27.35 3.83
N ARG A 162 6.59 -28.04 3.03
CA ARG A 162 7.65 -27.40 2.23
C ARG A 162 7.06 -26.47 1.16
N SER A 163 5.96 -26.87 0.52
CA SER A 163 5.24 -26.05 -0.46
C SER A 163 4.71 -24.77 0.17
N VAL A 164 4.06 -24.87 1.34
CA VAL A 164 3.63 -23.71 2.14
C VAL A 164 4.82 -22.82 2.49
N GLU A 165 5.93 -23.36 3.01
CA GLU A 165 7.11 -22.55 3.33
C GLU A 165 7.66 -21.79 2.10
N ALA A 166 7.58 -22.38 0.90
CA ALA A 166 8.00 -21.74 -0.34
C ALA A 166 7.07 -20.59 -0.78
N THR A 167 5.76 -20.67 -0.49
CA THR A 167 4.80 -19.59 -0.83
C THR A 167 4.87 -18.41 0.12
N LEU A 168 5.26 -18.60 1.39
CA LEU A 168 5.30 -17.54 2.40
C LEU A 168 6.35 -16.44 2.12
N GLY A 169 7.40 -16.73 1.34
CA GLY A 169 8.42 -15.73 0.95
C GLY A 169 7.89 -14.70 -0.05
N PRO A 170 7.31 -15.13 -1.19
CA PRO A 170 6.61 -14.24 -2.13
C PRO A 170 5.51 -13.41 -1.48
N VAL A 171 4.68 -14.01 -0.62
CA VAL A 171 3.59 -13.31 0.10
C VAL A 171 4.13 -12.18 0.98
N GLU A 172 5.19 -12.42 1.75
CA GLU A 172 5.85 -11.37 2.55
C GLU A 172 6.36 -10.22 1.68
N THR A 173 7.02 -10.56 0.57
CA THR A 173 7.56 -9.55 -0.35
C THR A 173 6.45 -8.69 -0.95
N ALA A 174 5.32 -9.31 -1.32
CA ALA A 174 4.17 -8.61 -1.86
C ALA A 174 3.52 -7.69 -0.81
N LEU A 175 3.33 -8.19 0.41
CA LEU A 175 2.80 -7.44 1.55
C LEU A 175 3.68 -6.23 1.89
N GLY A 176 5.01 -6.43 1.99
CA GLY A 176 5.97 -5.36 2.28
C GLY A 176 5.94 -4.25 1.23
N LYS A 177 5.74 -4.61 -0.06
CA LYS A 177 5.55 -3.61 -1.14
C LYS A 177 4.26 -2.81 -0.96
N VAL A 178 3.16 -3.45 -0.55
CA VAL A 178 1.87 -2.77 -0.30
C VAL A 178 1.98 -1.83 0.90
N LEU A 179 2.51 -2.30 2.04
CA LEU A 179 2.69 -1.49 3.24
C LEU A 179 3.58 -0.26 2.99
N LYS A 180 4.71 -0.45 2.29
CA LYS A 180 5.59 0.67 1.92
C LYS A 180 4.90 1.68 1.01
N ALA A 181 4.08 1.23 0.06
CA ALA A 181 3.31 2.11 -0.81
C ALA A 181 2.27 2.91 -0.01
N LEU A 182 1.57 2.27 0.95
CA LEU A 182 0.64 2.95 1.85
C LEU A 182 1.33 4.03 2.70
N GLU A 183 2.52 3.75 3.23
CA GLU A 183 3.31 4.75 3.97
C GLU A 183 3.73 5.94 3.11
N GLN A 184 4.05 5.71 1.84
CA GLN A 184 4.36 6.79 0.90
C GLN A 184 3.14 7.66 0.62
N ARG A 185 1.96 7.05 0.46
CA ARG A 185 0.70 7.78 0.25
C ARG A 185 0.24 8.53 1.48
N ALA A 186 0.48 8.02 2.69
CA ALA A 186 0.12 8.67 3.94
C ALA A 186 0.69 10.10 4.09
N LYS A 187 1.81 10.41 3.40
CA LYS A 187 2.45 11.73 3.46
C LYS A 187 1.78 12.81 2.62
N GLY A 188 0.93 12.43 1.65
CA GLY A 188 0.36 13.36 0.66
C GLY A 188 -1.15 13.37 0.59
N VAL A 189 -1.83 12.55 1.41
CA VAL A 189 -3.29 12.43 1.40
C VAL A 189 -3.92 13.44 2.35
N ALA A 190 -4.96 14.14 1.88
CA ALA A 190 -5.77 15.07 2.65
C ALA A 190 -7.27 14.74 2.50
N GLY A 191 -8.13 15.36 3.32
CA GLY A 191 -9.59 15.18 3.23
C GLY A 191 -10.07 13.89 3.90
N ALA A 192 -10.99 13.16 3.24
CA ALA A 192 -11.63 11.94 3.75
C ALA A 192 -10.84 10.63 3.50
N LEU A 193 -9.84 10.67 2.63
CA LEU A 193 -8.98 9.53 2.32
C LEU A 193 -8.07 9.01 3.47
N PRO A 194 -7.68 9.80 4.50
CA PRO A 194 -6.87 9.30 5.62
C PRO A 194 -7.53 8.15 6.40
N GLU A 195 -8.85 8.15 6.55
CA GLU A 195 -9.57 7.07 7.25
C GLU A 195 -9.51 5.76 6.45
N GLN A 196 -9.74 5.84 5.13
CA GLN A 196 -9.59 4.68 4.23
C GLN A 196 -8.16 4.15 4.24
N LEU A 197 -7.16 5.04 4.17
CA LEU A 197 -5.75 4.68 4.23
C LEU A 197 -5.40 4.00 5.57
N ALA A 198 -5.92 4.51 6.69
CA ALA A 198 -5.72 3.92 8.01
C ALA A 198 -6.32 2.51 8.07
N GLY A 199 -7.54 2.31 7.55
CA GLY A 199 -8.18 1.01 7.50
C GLY A 199 -7.41 -0.02 6.65
N ILE A 200 -6.93 0.37 5.46
CA ILE A 200 -6.11 -0.52 4.62
C ILE A 200 -4.78 -0.85 5.32
N ARG A 201 -4.17 0.13 6.00
CA ARG A 201 -2.93 -0.08 6.76
C ARG A 201 -3.13 -1.04 7.92
N GLU A 202 -4.17 -0.86 8.72
CA GLU A 202 -4.49 -1.74 9.85
C GLU A 202 -4.72 -3.17 9.37
N ARG A 203 -5.50 -3.35 8.28
CA ARG A 203 -5.64 -4.66 7.62
C ARG A 203 -4.29 -5.25 7.23
N GLY A 204 -3.44 -4.47 6.58
CA GLY A 204 -2.09 -4.91 6.18
C GLY A 204 -1.23 -5.38 7.36
N LEU A 205 -1.28 -4.69 8.50
CA LEU A 205 -0.60 -5.12 9.73
C LEU A 205 -1.20 -6.41 10.31
N GLY A 206 -2.53 -6.57 10.23
CA GLY A 206 -3.20 -7.82 10.59
C GLY A 206 -2.74 -9.00 9.73
N VAL A 207 -2.61 -8.80 8.41
CA VAL A 207 -2.08 -9.81 7.47
C VAL A 207 -0.63 -10.14 7.79
N GLN A 208 0.19 -9.15 8.15
CA GLN A 208 1.57 -9.37 8.56
C GLN A 208 1.66 -10.27 9.80
N ALA A 209 0.86 -10.00 10.83
CA ALA A 209 0.82 -10.84 12.03
C ALA A 209 0.35 -12.27 11.72
N ARG A 210 -0.67 -12.44 10.86
CA ARG A 210 -1.13 -13.77 10.39
C ARG A 210 -0.01 -14.53 9.65
N LEU A 211 0.72 -13.85 8.78
CA LEU A 211 1.85 -14.41 8.04
C LEU A 211 2.97 -14.92 8.97
N GLU A 212 3.32 -14.13 9.98
CA GLU A 212 4.31 -14.53 11.00
C GLU A 212 3.83 -15.74 11.81
N GLY A 213 2.55 -15.76 12.20
CA GLY A 213 1.92 -16.90 12.85
C GLY A 213 1.99 -18.17 12.00
N LEU A 214 1.62 -18.08 10.72
CA LEU A 214 1.64 -19.22 9.81
C LEU A 214 3.06 -19.75 9.57
N ARG A 215 4.08 -18.88 9.52
CA ARG A 215 5.49 -19.31 9.47
C ARG A 215 5.91 -20.11 10.69
N SER A 216 5.51 -19.66 11.88
CA SER A 216 5.80 -20.37 13.12
C SER A 216 5.13 -21.75 13.11
N GLN A 217 3.86 -21.82 12.69
CA GLN A 217 3.12 -23.07 12.56
C GLN A 217 3.77 -24.04 11.56
N ALA A 218 4.15 -23.56 10.36
CA ALA A 218 4.78 -24.39 9.34
C ALA A 218 6.10 -25.00 9.84
N ARG A 219 6.94 -24.19 10.51
CA ARG A 219 8.18 -24.67 11.16
C ARG A 219 7.90 -25.71 12.24
N GLY A 220 6.89 -25.48 13.06
CA GLY A 220 6.45 -26.42 14.09
C GLY A 220 6.01 -27.77 13.50
N ARG A 221 5.15 -27.74 12.47
CA ARG A 221 4.69 -28.94 11.74
C ARG A 221 5.83 -29.71 11.09
N ARG A 222 6.77 -29.00 10.47
CA ARG A 222 7.99 -29.62 9.91
C ARG A 222 8.78 -30.36 10.97
N GLY A 223 8.97 -29.75 12.15
CA GLY A 223 9.65 -30.38 13.28
C GLY A 223 8.91 -31.62 13.79
N GLU A 224 7.57 -31.55 13.89
CA GLU A 224 6.72 -32.66 14.28
C GLU A 224 6.83 -33.85 13.30
N LEU A 225 6.77 -33.59 11.99
CA LEU A 225 6.89 -34.61 10.95
C LEU A 225 8.27 -35.28 10.97
N ALA A 226 9.34 -34.48 11.07
CA ALA A 226 10.70 -35.01 11.20
C ALA A 226 10.84 -35.88 12.46
N GLY A 227 10.29 -35.45 13.60
CA GLY A 227 10.28 -36.23 14.84
C GLY A 227 9.52 -37.55 14.70
N ARG A 228 8.34 -37.54 14.05
CA ARG A 228 7.58 -38.77 13.75
C ARG A 228 8.34 -39.73 12.84
N SER A 229 9.05 -39.21 11.84
CA SER A 229 9.87 -40.01 10.93
C SER A 229 11.01 -40.70 11.67
N LEU A 230 11.73 -39.96 12.53
CA LEU A 230 12.79 -40.51 13.39
C LEU A 230 12.25 -41.55 14.39
N ALA A 231 11.10 -41.28 15.02
CA ALA A 231 10.47 -42.23 15.94
C ALA A 231 10.09 -43.54 15.25
N ARG A 232 9.56 -43.48 14.02
CA ARG A 232 9.27 -44.68 13.21
C ARG A 232 10.53 -45.45 12.84
N LEU A 233 11.62 -44.76 12.51
CA LEU A 233 12.90 -45.41 12.24
C LEU A 233 13.44 -46.11 13.49
N ALA A 234 13.43 -45.43 14.64
CA ALA A 234 13.87 -46.01 15.91
C ALA A 234 13.02 -47.23 16.31
N ALA A 235 11.70 -47.17 16.12
CA ALA A 235 10.81 -48.30 16.36
C ALA A 235 11.16 -49.51 15.47
N ARG A 236 11.41 -49.29 14.17
CA ARG A 236 11.84 -50.37 13.25
C ARG A 236 13.19 -50.97 13.65
N GLU A 237 14.14 -50.15 14.06
CA GLU A 237 15.44 -50.65 14.52
C GLU A 237 15.31 -51.41 15.85
N ALA A 238 14.45 -50.96 16.76
CA ALA A 238 14.12 -51.68 17.99
C ALA A 238 13.47 -53.04 17.70
N GLU A 239 12.45 -53.09 16.82
CA GLU A 239 11.82 -54.34 16.37
C GLU A 239 12.85 -55.29 15.74
N ARG A 240 13.78 -54.76 14.94
CA ARG A 240 14.88 -55.56 14.36
C ARG A 240 15.81 -56.11 15.44
N ALA A 241 16.17 -55.30 16.43
CA ALA A 241 17.02 -55.72 17.54
C ALA A 241 16.33 -56.80 18.38
N GLU A 242 15.04 -56.63 18.70
CA GLU A 242 14.23 -57.62 19.40
C GLU A 242 14.12 -58.94 18.62
N ALA A 243 14.02 -58.88 17.29
CA ALA A 243 14.04 -60.09 16.45
C ALA A 243 15.38 -60.85 16.47
N TRP A 244 16.48 -60.23 16.89
CA TRP A 244 17.77 -60.92 17.08
C TRP A 244 17.86 -61.66 18.41
N LEU A 245 17.10 -61.27 19.44
CA LEU A 245 17.10 -61.91 20.75
C LEU A 245 16.91 -63.43 20.68
N PRO A 246 15.87 -63.99 20.03
CA PRO A 246 15.70 -65.45 19.97
C PRO A 246 16.84 -66.17 19.24
N ARG A 247 17.54 -65.49 18.30
CA ARG A 247 18.69 -66.07 17.60
C ARG A 247 19.93 -66.09 18.48
N ILE A 248 20.10 -65.08 19.32
CA ILE A 248 21.17 -65.05 20.32
C ILE A 248 20.91 -66.15 21.35
N GLU A 249 19.68 -66.26 21.86
CA GLU A 249 19.28 -67.34 22.77
C GLU A 249 19.54 -68.73 22.17
N GLU A 250 19.19 -68.96 20.90
CA GLU A 250 19.47 -70.20 20.18
C GLU A 250 20.99 -70.45 20.02
N ALA A 251 21.76 -69.42 19.70
CA ALA A 251 23.22 -69.51 19.54
C ALA A 251 23.97 -69.71 20.88
N GLU A 252 23.42 -69.19 21.98
CA GLU A 252 23.94 -69.33 23.34
C GLU A 252 23.51 -70.65 24.01
N ALA A 253 22.46 -71.31 23.50
CA ALA A 253 21.95 -72.56 24.05
C ALA A 253 23.01 -73.67 24.27
N PRO A 254 24.02 -73.89 23.39
CA PRO A 254 25.10 -74.86 23.62
C PRO A 254 26.04 -74.49 24.78
N TRP A 255 26.07 -73.22 25.18
CA TRP A 255 26.95 -72.65 26.20
C TRP A 255 26.24 -72.43 27.53
N ALA A 256 24.92 -72.59 27.58
CA ALA A 256 24.12 -72.46 28.79
C ALA A 256 24.51 -73.53 29.83
N GLY A 257 25.34 -73.15 30.80
CA GLY A 257 25.80 -74.01 31.91
C GLY A 257 27.29 -74.36 31.92
N VAL A 258 28.08 -73.90 30.93
CA VAL A 258 29.54 -74.08 30.93
C VAL A 258 30.19 -72.79 31.47
N GLU A 259 30.45 -72.74 32.78
CA GLU A 259 30.96 -71.54 33.47
C GLU A 259 32.44 -71.23 33.16
N VAL A 260 33.19 -72.22 32.67
CA VAL A 260 34.60 -72.09 32.28
C VAL A 260 34.83 -72.81 30.95
N LEU A 261 35.23 -72.07 29.92
CA LEU A 261 35.75 -72.66 28.69
C LEU A 261 37.01 -73.46 29.03
N PRO A 262 37.07 -74.77 28.74
CA PRO A 262 38.28 -75.54 28.97
C PRO A 262 39.46 -74.89 28.23
N GLU A 263 40.54 -74.53 28.94
CA GLU A 263 41.72 -73.86 28.35
C GLU A 263 42.29 -74.61 27.13
N ALA A 264 42.05 -75.91 27.03
CA ALA A 264 42.44 -76.74 25.88
C ALA A 264 41.76 -76.37 24.55
N GLN A 265 40.67 -75.59 24.56
CA GLN A 265 39.97 -75.12 23.35
C GLN A 265 40.14 -73.63 23.08
N ALA A 266 40.82 -72.88 23.97
CA ALA A 266 41.20 -71.51 23.73
C ALA A 266 42.41 -71.47 22.77
N ALA A 267 42.21 -71.87 21.52
CA ALA A 267 43.22 -71.66 20.50
C ALA A 267 43.48 -70.14 20.41
N PRO A 268 44.76 -69.70 20.51
CA PRO A 268 45.06 -68.28 20.36
C PRO A 268 44.52 -67.82 19.01
N PRO A 269 43.95 -66.60 18.93
CA PRO A 269 43.48 -66.07 17.67
C PRO A 269 44.62 -66.18 16.66
N PRO A 270 44.39 -66.73 15.45
CA PRO A 270 45.44 -66.85 14.46
C PRO A 270 46.08 -65.48 14.29
N PRO A 271 47.43 -65.40 14.22
CA PRO A 271 48.12 -64.13 14.15
C PRO A 271 47.47 -63.31 13.06
N ALA A 272 46.98 -62.12 13.41
CA ALA A 272 46.33 -61.21 12.48
C ALA A 272 47.24 -61.11 11.27
N GLY A 273 46.85 -61.79 10.19
CA GLY A 273 47.66 -61.90 8.99
C GLY A 273 47.93 -60.47 8.57
N GLY A 274 49.18 -60.04 8.69
CA GLY A 274 49.63 -58.75 8.24
C GLY A 274 49.34 -58.69 6.75
N GLY A 275 48.17 -58.15 6.41
CA GLY A 275 47.75 -57.81 5.07
C GLY A 275 48.61 -56.65 4.60
N GLY A 276 49.89 -56.93 4.36
CA GLY A 276 50.74 -56.12 3.51
C GLY A 276 50.20 -56.18 2.10
N GLY A 277 49.22 -55.35 1.78
CA GLY A 277 49.01 -54.81 0.45
C GLY A 277 49.38 -53.33 0.55
N GLY A 278 50.54 -52.87 0.07
CA GLY A 278 51.03 -53.13 -1.28
C GLY A 278 50.33 -52.13 -2.19
N GLY A 279 51.04 -51.05 -2.51
CA GLY A 279 50.51 -49.90 -3.20
C GLY A 279 50.13 -50.09 -4.67
N GLY A 280 49.60 -49.00 -5.21
CA GLY A 280 49.30 -48.70 -6.61
C GLY A 280 48.42 -47.45 -6.56
N GLY A 281 48.86 -46.25 -6.90
CA GLY A 281 49.60 -45.88 -8.10
C GLY A 281 48.57 -45.47 -9.16
N GLY A 282 48.34 -44.15 -9.32
CA GLY A 282 47.42 -43.57 -10.30
C GLY A 282 46.80 -42.27 -9.80
#